data_AF-A0A521ARM8-F1
#
_entry.id   AF-A0A521ARM8-F1
#
_cell.length_a   1.000
_cell.length_b   1.000
_cell.length_c   1.000
_cell.angle_alpha   90.00
_cell.angle_beta   90.00
_cell.angle_gamma   90.00
#
_symmetry.space_group_name_H-M   'P 1'
#
loop_
_entity.id
_entity.type
_entity.pdbx_description
1 polymer ?
#
loop_
_entity_poly.entity_id
_entity_poly.type
_entity_poly.pdbx_seq_one_letter_code
_entity_poly.pdbx_strand_id
1 'polypeptide(L)'
;MSNSIKNKDVFGELFLLESAKAENLYFGYAKDMPVIDYHNHLEPDVIAANQNFRSPTAIWLDGDHYKWRAMRNFGVHEQFISGEASDHEKFMKWAEVVPYTLRNPLFHWTHLELKNPFGISEYLSPNNADTVYHQMNESLQTDGFLPQSIIQNFKVEALCTTDDPADDLVHHKALKNSGFSTAVLPAFRPDSYINIINSEQYISGIKKLEKVCGFSITSASDLLNALQSRINYFVDAGAKVADHGFEYFPDTTKWNHSLEKEFSEFLKGNLSTFSDPDALCGYMLKELCKMYAEKGWVQQFHVGATRNNNSDMFRKMGANAGYDAIGEPYYAQRLSVLLDALNTEGKLAKTIIYNLNPAFNEVLATLAGNFNEEGIKSKVQFGAAWWFLDQLDGMTKQMNTLSNIGLISTFVGMLTDSRSLLSFSRHDYFRRLLCNMFGSEMERGLLPDDEKWVGKIIQDICYHNTKNYFEI
;
A
#
# COMPACT_ATOMS: atom_id res chain seq x y z
N MET A 1 41.66 7.73 -5.90
CA MET A 1 41.59 6.48 -5.10
C MET A 1 40.68 5.53 -5.83
N SER A 2 41.06 4.25 -5.93
CA SER A 2 40.48 3.29 -6.87
C SER A 2 38.99 3.05 -6.61
N ASN A 3 38.12 3.56 -7.49
CA ASN A 3 36.76 3.05 -7.66
C ASN A 3 36.84 1.68 -8.35
N SER A 4 37.37 0.70 -7.61
CA SER A 4 37.15 -0.71 -7.87
C SER A 4 35.65 -0.91 -7.90
N ILE A 5 35.12 -1.44 -9.00
CA ILE A 5 33.72 -1.89 -9.09
C ILE A 5 33.51 -2.90 -7.94
N LYS A 6 32.96 -2.43 -6.82
CA LYS A 6 32.84 -3.20 -5.57
C LYS A 6 31.80 -4.32 -5.64
N ASN A 7 31.01 -4.41 -6.72
CA ASN A 7 30.00 -5.45 -6.91
C ASN A 7 30.43 -6.43 -8.01
N LYS A 8 31.03 -7.56 -7.63
CA LYS A 8 31.13 -8.73 -8.51
C LYS A 8 29.81 -9.51 -8.61
N ASP A 9 28.89 -9.29 -7.67
CA ASP A 9 27.60 -9.96 -7.57
C ASP A 9 26.44 -9.03 -7.98
N VAL A 10 25.37 -9.61 -8.52
CA VAL A 10 24.13 -8.91 -8.86
C VAL A 10 23.53 -8.28 -7.60
N PHE A 11 23.55 -6.95 -7.52
CA PHE A 11 23.13 -6.18 -6.35
C PHE A 11 23.69 -6.77 -5.04
N GLY A 12 25.03 -6.82 -4.96
CA GLY A 12 25.77 -7.26 -3.77
C GLY A 12 25.39 -6.48 -2.49
N GLU A 13 25.99 -6.85 -1.36
CA GLU A 13 25.62 -6.30 -0.04
C GLU A 13 25.62 -4.76 0.04
N LEU A 14 26.45 -4.09 -0.77
CA LEU A 14 26.58 -2.63 -0.84
C LEU A 14 25.62 -1.95 -1.83
N PHE A 15 24.65 -2.68 -2.38
CA PHE A 15 23.67 -2.09 -3.30
C PHE A 15 23.01 -0.84 -2.69
N LEU A 16 23.07 0.29 -3.42
CA LEU A 16 22.63 1.64 -3.05
C LEU A 16 23.36 2.30 -1.87
N LEU A 17 24.39 1.68 -1.29
CA LEU A 17 25.16 2.26 -0.19
C LEU A 17 26.47 2.83 -0.74
N GLU A 18 26.50 4.14 -0.97
CA GLU A 18 27.57 4.80 -1.73
C GLU A 18 28.67 5.42 -0.83
N SER A 19 28.47 5.38 0.49
CA SER A 19 29.36 5.99 1.49
C SER A 19 29.60 5.06 2.69
N ALA A 20 30.73 5.23 3.39
CA ALA A 20 31.04 4.41 4.56
C ALA A 20 30.03 4.64 5.69
N LYS A 21 29.53 5.89 5.82
CA LYS A 21 28.46 6.22 6.77
C LYS A 21 27.14 5.56 6.40
N ALA A 22 26.79 5.47 5.11
CA ALA A 22 25.60 4.74 4.67
C ALA A 22 25.70 3.24 4.98
N GLU A 23 26.87 2.63 4.75
CA GLU A 23 27.16 1.24 5.12
C GLU A 23 26.93 1.03 6.63
N ASN A 24 27.52 1.87 7.47
CA ASN A 24 27.38 1.78 8.93
C ASN A 24 25.92 1.95 9.39
N LEU A 25 25.19 2.92 8.85
CA LEU A 25 23.78 3.13 9.19
C LEU A 25 22.93 1.92 8.79
N TYR A 26 23.13 1.39 7.58
CA TYR A 26 22.34 0.25 7.11
C TYR A 26 22.64 -1.03 7.91
N PHE A 27 23.91 -1.44 7.98
CA PHE A 27 24.27 -2.70 8.66
C PHE A 27 24.17 -2.61 10.19
N GLY A 28 24.41 -1.43 10.77
CA GLY A 28 24.38 -1.23 12.22
C GLY A 28 22.98 -0.98 12.79
N TYR A 29 22.07 -0.40 12.00
CA TYR A 29 20.81 0.13 12.53
C TYR A 29 19.57 -0.26 11.73
N ALA A 30 19.62 -0.39 10.40
CA ALA A 30 18.42 -0.59 9.57
C ALA A 30 18.14 -2.06 9.20
N LYS A 31 19.16 -2.80 8.76
CA LYS A 31 19.04 -4.12 8.11
C LYS A 31 18.23 -5.10 8.95
N ASP A 32 18.49 -5.15 10.25
CA ASP A 32 17.91 -6.14 11.15
C ASP A 32 16.60 -5.71 11.82
N MET A 33 16.11 -4.49 11.58
CA MET A 33 14.84 -4.04 12.14
C MET A 33 13.67 -4.89 11.64
N PRO A 34 12.71 -5.27 12.50
CA PRO A 34 11.50 -5.95 12.05
C PRO A 34 10.70 -5.09 11.07
N VAL A 35 9.81 -5.72 10.32
CA VAL A 35 8.89 -5.04 9.39
C VAL A 35 7.50 -4.95 10.01
N ILE A 36 6.93 -3.75 10.00
CA ILE A 36 5.49 -3.54 10.17
C ILE A 36 4.96 -3.04 8.83
N ASP A 37 4.31 -3.91 8.08
CA ASP A 37 3.74 -3.59 6.77
C ASP A 37 2.29 -3.14 6.93
N TYR A 38 2.12 -1.91 7.41
CA TYR A 38 0.86 -1.37 7.91
C TYR A 38 -0.21 -1.09 6.84
N HIS A 39 0.08 -1.36 5.57
CA HIS A 39 -0.89 -1.34 4.47
C HIS A 39 -0.41 -2.18 3.28
N ASN A 40 -1.17 -3.22 2.95
CA ASN A 40 -0.97 -4.04 1.76
C ASN A 40 -2.29 -4.66 1.25
N HIS A 41 -2.16 -5.43 0.19
CA HIS A 41 -3.24 -6.14 -0.49
C HIS A 41 -2.96 -7.65 -0.57
N LEU A 42 -2.22 -8.21 0.41
CA LEU A 42 -2.02 -9.65 0.51
C LEU A 42 -3.35 -10.34 0.79
N GLU A 43 -3.55 -11.51 0.19
CA GLU A 43 -4.78 -12.29 0.34
C GLU A 43 -4.70 -13.12 1.65
N PRO A 44 -5.56 -12.86 2.66
CA PRO A 44 -5.44 -13.46 3.99
C PRO A 44 -5.75 -14.96 4.00
N ASP A 45 -6.53 -15.44 3.04
CA ASP A 45 -6.81 -16.86 2.83
C ASP A 45 -5.57 -17.64 2.40
N VAL A 46 -4.72 -17.07 1.54
CA VAL A 46 -3.42 -17.65 1.13
C VAL A 46 -2.51 -17.80 2.34
N ILE A 47 -2.45 -16.79 3.22
CA ILE A 47 -1.64 -16.83 4.45
C ILE A 47 -2.19 -17.88 5.42
N ALA A 48 -3.52 -17.95 5.58
CA ALA A 48 -4.18 -18.90 6.48
C ALA A 48 -4.07 -20.36 6.01
N ALA A 49 -4.22 -20.60 4.70
CA ALA A 49 -4.09 -21.93 4.11
C ALA A 49 -2.65 -22.45 4.20
N ASN A 50 -1.67 -21.55 4.07
CA ASN A 50 -0.24 -21.81 4.20
C ASN A 50 0.23 -23.02 3.38
N GLN A 51 -0.19 -23.09 2.11
CA GLN A 51 0.14 -24.18 1.19
C GLN A 51 1.23 -23.75 0.19
N ASN A 52 1.91 -24.71 -0.40
CA ASN A 52 2.89 -24.47 -1.45
C ASN A 52 2.26 -23.74 -2.65
N PHE A 53 3.03 -22.86 -3.27
CA PHE A 53 2.63 -22.23 -4.52
C PHE A 53 2.73 -23.23 -5.67
N ARG A 54 1.77 -23.15 -6.61
CA ARG A 54 1.74 -24.03 -7.78
C ARG A 54 2.93 -23.83 -8.73
N SER A 55 3.52 -22.63 -8.77
CA SER A 55 4.59 -22.26 -9.71
C SER A 55 5.25 -20.91 -9.37
N PRO A 56 6.42 -20.60 -9.96
CA PRO A 56 7.01 -19.25 -9.93
C PRO A 56 6.08 -18.15 -10.47
N THR A 57 5.29 -18.45 -11.49
CA THR A 57 4.32 -17.49 -12.06
C THR A 57 3.24 -17.13 -11.04
N ALA A 58 2.80 -18.10 -10.25
CA ALA A 58 1.79 -17.92 -9.21
C ALA A 58 2.15 -16.87 -8.17
N ILE A 59 3.38 -16.93 -7.67
CA ILE A 59 3.83 -16.05 -6.59
C ILE A 59 4.32 -14.69 -7.13
N TRP A 60 4.71 -14.64 -8.40
CA TRP A 60 5.52 -13.55 -8.92
C TRP A 60 4.89 -12.72 -10.03
N LEU A 61 4.05 -13.33 -10.87
CA LEU A 61 3.43 -12.69 -12.03
C LEU A 61 1.91 -12.55 -11.87
N ASP A 62 1.26 -13.45 -11.13
CA ASP A 62 -0.17 -13.33 -10.88
C ASP A 62 -0.46 -12.07 -10.05
N GLY A 63 -1.37 -11.22 -10.56
CA GLY A 63 -1.79 -10.00 -9.87
C GLY A 63 -0.74 -8.89 -9.82
N ASP A 64 0.46 -9.06 -10.39
CA ASP A 64 1.49 -8.01 -10.44
C ASP A 64 1.31 -7.12 -11.69
N HIS A 65 0.49 -6.09 -11.52
CA HIS A 65 0.17 -5.14 -12.56
C HIS A 65 1.36 -4.26 -13.00
N TYR A 66 2.47 -4.19 -12.26
CA TYR A 66 3.68 -3.52 -12.74
C TYR A 66 4.37 -4.36 -13.82
N LYS A 67 4.53 -5.66 -13.56
CA LYS A 67 5.11 -6.61 -14.53
C LYS A 67 4.23 -6.69 -15.78
N TRP A 68 2.91 -6.80 -15.63
CA TRP A 68 1.97 -6.79 -16.77
C TRP A 68 2.09 -5.54 -17.63
N ARG A 69 2.17 -4.36 -17.00
CA ARG A 69 2.38 -3.10 -17.73
C ARG A 69 3.69 -3.09 -18.51
N ALA A 70 4.78 -3.56 -17.92
CA ALA A 70 6.07 -3.65 -18.61
C ALA A 70 6.03 -4.62 -19.79
N MET A 71 5.40 -5.79 -19.62
CA MET A 71 5.22 -6.78 -20.69
C MET A 71 4.41 -6.21 -21.86
N ARG A 72 3.32 -5.47 -21.59
CA ARG A 72 2.53 -4.78 -22.63
C ARG A 72 3.31 -3.68 -23.32
N ASN A 73 4.08 -2.87 -22.59
CA ASN A 73 4.95 -1.85 -23.17
C ASN A 73 6.01 -2.47 -24.08
N PHE A 74 6.48 -3.67 -23.76
CA PHE A 74 7.41 -4.44 -24.58
C PHE A 74 6.73 -5.14 -25.79
N GLY A 75 5.40 -5.11 -25.87
CA GLY A 75 4.64 -5.71 -26.97
C GLY A 75 4.35 -7.20 -26.80
N VAL A 76 4.44 -7.75 -25.59
CA VAL A 76 4.06 -9.14 -25.31
C VAL A 76 2.54 -9.30 -25.50
N HIS A 77 2.14 -10.37 -26.20
CA HIS A 77 0.73 -10.70 -26.38
C HIS A 77 0.04 -10.99 -25.04
N GLU A 78 -1.18 -10.49 -24.86
CA GLU A 78 -1.94 -10.59 -23.60
C GLU A 78 -2.17 -12.06 -23.15
N GLN A 79 -2.16 -13.03 -24.07
CA GLN A 79 -2.25 -14.45 -23.73
C GLN A 79 -1.13 -14.93 -22.79
N PHE A 80 0.05 -14.30 -22.86
CA PHE A 80 1.22 -14.58 -22.01
C PHE A 80 1.31 -13.66 -20.78
N ILE A 81 0.30 -12.83 -20.54
CA ILE A 81 0.23 -11.92 -19.40
C ILE A 81 -0.91 -12.37 -18.50
N SER A 82 -2.14 -12.16 -18.96
CA SER A 82 -3.35 -12.47 -18.20
C SER A 82 -4.22 -13.57 -18.82
N GLY A 83 -3.87 -14.06 -20.01
CA GLY A 83 -4.62 -15.12 -20.67
C GLY A 83 -4.22 -16.53 -20.23
N GLU A 84 -4.59 -17.51 -21.06
CA GLU A 84 -4.57 -18.94 -20.71
C GLU A 84 -3.24 -19.66 -21.00
N ALA A 85 -2.16 -18.94 -21.33
CA ALA A 85 -0.84 -19.56 -21.50
C ALA A 85 -0.39 -20.24 -20.20
N SER A 86 0.43 -21.27 -20.30
CA SER A 86 0.94 -21.99 -19.13
C SER A 86 1.81 -21.07 -18.26
N ASP A 87 1.91 -21.41 -16.98
CA ASP A 87 2.73 -20.65 -16.03
C ASP A 87 4.18 -20.53 -16.52
N HIS A 88 4.77 -21.61 -17.04
CA HIS A 88 6.13 -21.60 -17.58
C HIS A 88 6.26 -20.64 -18.77
N GLU A 89 5.35 -20.68 -19.75
CA GLU A 89 5.37 -19.77 -20.91
C GLU A 89 5.28 -18.30 -20.49
N LYS A 90 4.43 -17.98 -19.51
CA LYS A 90 4.31 -16.62 -18.95
C LYS A 90 5.63 -16.17 -18.30
N PHE A 91 6.26 -17.06 -17.53
CA PHE A 91 7.57 -16.76 -16.92
C PHE A 91 8.65 -16.54 -17.96
N MET A 92 8.72 -17.39 -18.99
CA MET A 92 9.69 -17.22 -20.08
C MET A 92 9.51 -15.86 -20.78
N LYS A 93 8.25 -15.45 -21.00
CA LYS A 93 7.96 -14.12 -21.57
C LYS A 93 8.33 -12.97 -20.65
N TRP A 94 8.20 -13.13 -19.34
CA TRP A 94 8.74 -12.15 -18.39
C TRP A 94 10.28 -12.08 -18.46
N ALA A 95 10.96 -13.22 -18.51
CA ALA A 95 12.42 -13.26 -18.62
C ALA A 95 12.96 -12.65 -19.93
N GLU A 96 12.20 -12.71 -21.03
CA GLU A 96 12.47 -11.96 -22.26
C GLU A 96 12.41 -10.44 -22.06
N VAL A 97 11.51 -9.96 -21.20
CA VAL A 97 11.28 -8.53 -20.95
C VAL A 97 12.29 -7.95 -19.97
N VAL A 98 12.73 -8.72 -18.96
CA VAL A 98 13.60 -8.24 -17.87
C VAL A 98 14.85 -7.47 -18.36
N PRO A 99 15.63 -7.95 -19.35
CA PRO A 99 16.79 -7.20 -19.87
C PRO A 99 16.46 -5.79 -20.39
N TYR A 100 15.22 -5.56 -20.80
CA TYR A 100 14.75 -4.27 -21.32
C TYR A 100 14.15 -3.36 -20.25
N THR A 101 14.12 -3.82 -18.99
CA THR A 101 13.66 -3.03 -17.84
C THR A 101 14.78 -2.20 -17.20
N LEU A 102 15.96 -2.09 -17.83
CA LEU A 102 17.05 -1.24 -17.32
C LEU A 102 16.56 0.20 -17.05
N ARG A 103 16.93 0.73 -15.87
CA ARG A 103 16.45 2.01 -15.30
C ARG A 103 14.98 2.03 -14.86
N ASN A 104 14.23 0.95 -15.00
CA ASN A 104 12.94 0.75 -14.36
C ASN A 104 13.15 0.06 -12.99
N PRO A 105 12.38 0.40 -11.94
CA PRO A 105 12.48 -0.28 -10.64
C PRO A 105 12.25 -1.79 -10.72
N LEU A 106 11.49 -2.29 -11.70
CA LEU A 106 11.31 -3.72 -11.96
C LEU A 106 12.63 -4.47 -12.13
N PHE A 107 13.66 -3.81 -12.68
CA PHE A 107 14.98 -4.42 -12.78
C PHE A 107 15.58 -4.65 -11.40
N HIS A 108 15.45 -3.70 -10.47
CA HIS A 108 15.93 -3.91 -9.10
C HIS A 108 15.09 -4.94 -8.36
N TRP A 109 13.77 -4.82 -8.39
CA TRP A 109 12.85 -5.71 -7.67
C TRP A 109 13.01 -7.17 -8.11
N THR A 110 13.06 -7.44 -9.42
CA THR A 110 13.27 -8.79 -9.96
C THR A 110 14.46 -9.47 -9.27
N HIS A 111 15.60 -8.80 -9.21
CA HIS A 111 16.82 -9.42 -8.71
C HIS A 111 16.91 -9.40 -7.18
N LEU A 112 16.29 -8.43 -6.50
CA LEU A 112 16.15 -8.45 -5.05
C LEU A 112 15.26 -9.62 -4.59
N GLU A 113 14.15 -9.84 -5.30
CA GLU A 113 13.19 -10.92 -5.05
C GLU A 113 13.79 -12.29 -5.38
N LEU A 114 14.57 -12.42 -6.46
CA LEU A 114 15.35 -13.63 -6.77
C LEU A 114 16.43 -13.91 -5.71
N LYS A 115 17.13 -12.87 -5.25
CA LYS A 115 18.19 -13.03 -4.25
C LYS A 115 17.62 -13.45 -2.90
N ASN A 116 16.53 -12.85 -2.46
CA ASN A 116 15.85 -13.17 -1.21
C ASN A 116 14.34 -13.27 -1.46
N PRO A 117 13.71 -14.45 -1.29
CA PRO A 117 14.21 -15.62 -0.56
C PRO A 117 14.92 -16.71 -1.37
N PHE A 118 14.96 -16.66 -2.70
CA PHE A 118 15.41 -17.81 -3.50
C PHE A 118 16.93 -18.05 -3.53
N GLY A 119 17.76 -17.09 -3.08
CA GLY A 119 19.22 -17.21 -3.13
C GLY A 119 19.82 -17.09 -4.54
N ILE A 120 19.03 -16.69 -5.54
CA ILE A 120 19.45 -16.63 -6.94
C ILE A 120 20.09 -15.26 -7.20
N SER A 121 21.40 -15.26 -7.46
CA SER A 121 22.22 -14.04 -7.63
C SER A 121 22.68 -13.83 -9.07
N GLU A 122 21.81 -14.11 -10.04
CA GLU A 122 22.05 -13.96 -11.47
C GLU A 122 21.12 -12.91 -12.09
N TYR A 123 21.55 -12.26 -13.18
CA TYR A 123 20.65 -11.42 -13.95
C TYR A 123 19.69 -12.30 -14.75
N LEU A 124 18.38 -12.13 -14.55
CA LEU A 124 17.37 -12.90 -15.27
C LEU A 124 17.34 -12.49 -16.75
N SER A 125 17.40 -13.48 -17.63
CA SER A 125 17.41 -13.31 -19.08
C SER A 125 16.84 -14.56 -19.76
N PRO A 126 16.56 -14.55 -21.07
CA PRO A 126 16.16 -15.76 -21.81
C PRO A 126 17.16 -16.92 -21.68
N ASN A 127 18.44 -16.62 -21.47
CA ASN A 127 19.50 -17.63 -21.45
C ASN A 127 19.49 -18.50 -20.17
N ASN A 128 18.96 -17.98 -19.06
CA ASN A 128 18.89 -18.69 -17.77
C ASN A 128 17.47 -18.84 -17.24
N ALA A 129 16.45 -18.37 -17.97
CA ALA A 129 15.06 -18.36 -17.54
C ALA A 129 14.56 -19.74 -17.10
N ASP A 130 14.86 -20.79 -17.86
CA ASP A 130 14.44 -22.16 -17.56
C ASP A 130 15.08 -22.69 -16.27
N THR A 131 16.39 -22.51 -16.12
CA THR A 131 17.12 -22.85 -14.89
C THR A 131 16.56 -22.12 -13.67
N VAL A 132 16.35 -20.81 -13.79
CA VAL A 132 15.80 -19.99 -12.69
C VAL A 132 14.37 -20.43 -12.35
N TYR A 133 13.53 -20.68 -13.35
CA TYR A 133 12.18 -21.19 -13.13
C TYR A 133 12.19 -22.50 -12.34
N HIS A 134 13.04 -23.46 -12.73
CA HIS A 134 13.16 -24.73 -12.04
C HIS A 134 13.67 -24.58 -10.60
N GLN A 135 14.70 -23.76 -10.37
CA GLN A 135 15.21 -23.49 -9.02
C GLN A 135 14.16 -22.83 -8.12
N MET A 136 13.42 -21.85 -8.63
CA MET A 136 12.31 -21.23 -7.91
C MET A 136 11.24 -22.28 -7.62
N ASN A 137 10.85 -23.09 -8.61
CA ASN A 137 9.80 -24.08 -8.44
C ASN A 137 10.16 -25.13 -7.39
N GLU A 138 11.40 -25.65 -7.41
CA GLU A 138 11.91 -26.56 -6.38
C GLU A 138 11.86 -25.93 -4.99
N SER A 139 12.31 -24.68 -4.86
CA SER A 139 12.27 -23.93 -3.61
C SER A 139 10.83 -23.79 -3.07
N LEU A 140 9.88 -23.45 -3.95
CA LEU A 140 8.45 -23.29 -3.61
C LEU A 140 7.79 -24.57 -3.11
N GLN A 141 8.39 -25.76 -3.36
CA GLN A 141 7.89 -27.04 -2.84
C GLN A 141 8.47 -27.40 -1.46
N THR A 142 9.26 -26.52 -0.84
CA THR A 142 9.82 -26.74 0.49
C THR A 142 9.09 -25.94 1.57
N ASP A 143 9.18 -26.39 2.83
CA ASP A 143 8.56 -25.71 3.98
C ASP A 143 9.07 -24.27 4.18
N GLY A 144 10.29 -23.97 3.72
CA GLY A 144 10.88 -22.63 3.80
C GLY A 144 10.20 -21.58 2.92
N PHE A 145 9.34 -21.99 1.97
CA PHE A 145 8.68 -21.12 1.01
C PHE A 145 7.15 -21.15 1.11
N LEU A 146 6.60 -21.71 2.19
CA LEU A 146 5.19 -21.51 2.52
C LEU A 146 4.92 -20.01 2.78
N PRO A 147 3.70 -19.51 2.52
CA PRO A 147 3.33 -18.11 2.75
C PRO A 147 3.81 -17.55 4.10
N GLN A 148 3.56 -18.28 5.19
CA GLN A 148 3.98 -17.89 6.54
C GLN A 148 5.51 -17.89 6.71
N SER A 149 6.20 -18.85 6.12
CA SER A 149 7.67 -18.95 6.15
C SER A 149 8.33 -17.79 5.41
N ILE A 150 7.77 -17.37 4.26
CA ILE A 150 8.25 -16.19 3.52
C ILE A 150 8.09 -14.93 4.37
N ILE A 151 6.91 -14.72 4.96
CA ILE A 151 6.64 -13.58 5.84
C ILE A 151 7.63 -13.54 7.02
N GLN A 152 7.90 -14.70 7.63
CA GLN A 152 8.86 -14.82 8.74
C GLN A 152 10.31 -14.56 8.29
N ASN A 153 10.70 -15.00 7.09
CA ASN A 153 12.03 -14.74 6.52
C ASN A 153 12.31 -13.23 6.41
N PHE A 154 11.29 -12.42 6.12
CA PHE A 154 11.39 -10.96 6.07
C PHE A 154 11.22 -10.27 7.43
N LYS A 155 11.18 -11.02 8.55
CA LYS A 155 11.02 -10.50 9.91
C LYS A 155 9.79 -9.59 10.07
N VAL A 156 8.69 -9.95 9.39
CA VAL A 156 7.44 -9.20 9.49
C VAL A 156 6.79 -9.49 10.84
N GLU A 157 6.67 -8.48 11.67
CA GLU A 157 6.02 -8.55 12.99
C GLU A 157 4.51 -8.36 12.88
N ALA A 158 4.08 -7.43 12.02
CA ALA A 158 2.68 -7.19 11.73
C ALA A 158 2.49 -6.75 10.29
N LEU A 159 1.31 -7.06 9.73
CA LEU A 159 0.88 -6.58 8.43
C LEU A 159 -0.63 -6.27 8.46
N CYS A 160 -1.04 -5.29 7.67
CA CYS A 160 -2.44 -4.92 7.52
C CYS A 160 -2.92 -5.18 6.09
N THR A 161 -3.84 -6.13 5.91
CA THR A 161 -4.54 -6.33 4.64
C THR A 161 -5.58 -5.23 4.43
N THR A 162 -6.15 -5.15 3.23
CA THR A 162 -7.19 -4.17 2.91
C THR A 162 -8.49 -4.88 2.58
N ASP A 163 -9.50 -4.72 3.42
CA ASP A 163 -10.67 -5.59 3.46
C ASP A 163 -11.99 -4.82 3.29
N ASP A 164 -12.96 -5.43 2.62
CA ASP A 164 -14.27 -4.84 2.40
C ASP A 164 -15.11 -4.91 3.68
N PRO A 165 -15.85 -3.85 4.05
CA PRO A 165 -16.70 -3.84 5.25
C PRO A 165 -17.63 -5.04 5.42
N ALA A 166 -18.06 -5.68 4.33
CA ALA A 166 -18.94 -6.83 4.39
C ALA A 166 -18.21 -8.19 4.46
N ASP A 167 -16.89 -8.21 4.53
CA ASP A 167 -16.13 -9.45 4.67
C ASP A 167 -16.27 -10.03 6.09
N ASP A 168 -16.26 -11.37 6.18
CA ASP A 168 -16.46 -12.08 7.45
C ASP A 168 -15.18 -12.17 8.29
N LEU A 169 -14.02 -11.81 7.73
CA LEU A 169 -12.71 -11.83 8.38
C LEU A 169 -12.35 -13.20 8.98
N VAL A 170 -12.87 -14.30 8.42
CA VAL A 170 -12.65 -15.65 8.94
C VAL A 170 -11.17 -16.02 8.97
N HIS A 171 -10.42 -15.60 7.96
CA HIS A 171 -8.99 -15.87 7.84
C HIS A 171 -8.16 -15.09 8.86
N HIS A 172 -8.46 -13.82 9.11
CA HIS A 172 -7.83 -13.05 10.20
C HIS A 172 -8.08 -13.68 11.56
N LYS A 173 -9.31 -14.11 11.82
CA LYS A 173 -9.66 -14.78 13.08
C LYS A 173 -8.94 -16.12 13.23
N ALA A 174 -8.81 -16.89 12.14
CA ALA A 174 -8.07 -18.14 12.15
C ALA A 174 -6.58 -17.90 12.42
N LEU A 175 -5.96 -16.91 11.74
CA LEU A 175 -4.56 -16.54 11.91
C LEU A 175 -4.28 -16.03 13.34
N LYS A 176 -5.13 -15.15 13.87
CA LYS A 176 -5.04 -14.64 15.26
C LYS A 176 -5.10 -15.75 16.31
N ASN A 177 -5.85 -16.81 16.04
CA ASN A 177 -5.99 -17.96 16.94
C ASN A 177 -5.00 -19.10 16.62
N SER A 178 -4.13 -18.91 15.63
CA SER A 178 -3.09 -19.88 15.25
C SER A 178 -1.80 -19.65 16.05
N GLY A 179 -0.80 -20.51 15.82
CA GLY A 179 0.56 -20.31 16.35
C GLY A 179 1.42 -19.35 15.52
N PHE A 180 0.87 -18.68 14.50
CA PHE A 180 1.62 -17.79 13.63
C PHE A 180 2.02 -16.51 14.38
N SER A 181 3.32 -16.19 14.37
CA SER A 181 3.90 -15.10 15.17
C SER A 181 3.58 -13.70 14.63
N THR A 182 3.30 -13.58 13.34
CA THR A 182 3.03 -12.28 12.70
C THR A 182 1.57 -11.91 12.88
N ALA A 183 1.30 -10.69 13.34
CA ALA A 183 -0.05 -10.18 13.43
C ALA A 183 -0.58 -9.83 12.03
N VAL A 184 -1.61 -10.55 11.56
CA VAL A 184 -2.32 -10.26 10.31
C VAL A 184 -3.61 -9.53 10.65
N LEU A 185 -3.62 -8.21 10.48
CA LEU A 185 -4.71 -7.32 10.88
C LEU A 185 -5.52 -6.87 9.65
N PRO A 186 -6.84 -6.71 9.75
CA PRO A 186 -7.63 -6.13 8.66
C PRO A 186 -7.63 -4.59 8.71
N ALA A 187 -7.57 -3.95 7.55
CA ALA A 187 -7.86 -2.52 7.39
C ALA A 187 -9.22 -2.33 6.74
N PHE A 188 -10.02 -1.41 7.28
CA PHE A 188 -11.39 -1.16 6.84
C PHE A 188 -11.43 -0.25 5.61
N ARG A 189 -11.86 -0.75 4.45
CA ARG A 189 -11.94 0.05 3.21
C ARG A 189 -13.36 0.14 2.65
N PRO A 190 -14.13 1.20 2.97
CA PRO A 190 -15.54 1.28 2.62
C PRO A 190 -15.85 1.95 1.27
N ASP A 191 -14.86 2.08 0.37
CA ASP A 191 -14.98 2.81 -0.89
C ASP A 191 -16.23 2.40 -1.70
N SER A 192 -16.52 1.10 -1.78
CA SER A 192 -17.67 0.52 -2.50
C SER A 192 -19.04 0.91 -1.94
N TYR A 193 -19.10 1.39 -0.69
CA TYR A 193 -20.32 1.75 0.03
C TYR A 193 -20.52 3.26 0.17
N ILE A 194 -19.48 4.06 -0.06
CA ILE A 194 -19.58 5.52 0.06
C ILE A 194 -19.47 6.24 -1.29
N ASN A 195 -18.94 5.57 -2.32
CA ASN A 195 -18.75 6.14 -3.64
C ASN A 195 -19.62 5.42 -4.69
N ILE A 196 -20.56 6.15 -5.32
CA ILE A 196 -21.41 5.61 -6.37
C ILE A 196 -20.77 5.87 -7.74
N ILE A 197 -19.98 4.91 -8.23
CA ILE A 197 -19.43 4.94 -9.59
C ILE A 197 -20.42 4.32 -10.59
N ASN A 198 -21.12 3.26 -10.17
CA ASN A 198 -22.13 2.56 -10.96
C ASN A 198 -23.32 2.19 -10.06
N SER A 199 -24.52 2.66 -10.40
CA SER A 199 -25.73 2.46 -9.59
C SER A 199 -26.05 0.99 -9.32
N GLU A 200 -25.96 0.13 -10.33
CA GLU A 200 -26.32 -1.29 -10.19
C GLU A 200 -25.34 -2.02 -9.28
N GLN A 201 -24.04 -1.80 -9.47
CA GLN A 201 -23.00 -2.36 -8.62
C GLN A 201 -23.13 -1.84 -7.18
N TYR A 202 -23.43 -0.55 -7.01
CA TYR A 202 -23.62 0.05 -5.70
C TYR A 202 -24.80 -0.60 -4.95
N ILE A 203 -25.97 -0.74 -5.59
CA ILE A 203 -27.13 -1.40 -4.97
C ILE A 203 -26.85 -2.87 -4.66
N SER A 204 -26.09 -3.57 -5.51
CA SER A 204 -25.63 -4.93 -5.23
C SER A 204 -24.73 -4.98 -3.98
N GLY A 205 -23.81 -4.02 -3.86
CA GLY A 205 -22.97 -3.83 -2.67
C GLY A 205 -23.80 -3.59 -1.41
N ILE A 206 -24.76 -2.67 -1.45
CA ILE A 206 -25.67 -2.41 -0.32
C ILE A 206 -26.36 -3.69 0.14
N LYS A 207 -26.86 -4.53 -0.78
CA LYS A 207 -27.47 -5.83 -0.43
C LYS A 207 -26.48 -6.81 0.21
N LYS A 208 -25.21 -6.82 -0.22
CA LYS A 208 -24.14 -7.60 0.45
C LYS A 208 -24.00 -7.14 1.91
N LEU A 209 -23.98 -5.82 2.13
CA LEU A 209 -23.86 -5.23 3.46
C LEU A 209 -25.08 -5.49 4.35
N GLU A 210 -26.31 -5.34 3.82
CA GLU A 210 -27.57 -5.68 4.51
C GLU A 210 -27.53 -7.13 5.01
N LYS A 211 -27.09 -8.06 4.15
CA LYS A 211 -27.03 -9.49 4.48
C LYS A 211 -26.15 -9.77 5.70
N VAL A 212 -24.98 -9.12 5.80
CA VAL A 212 -24.05 -9.34 6.92
C VAL A 212 -24.40 -8.53 8.17
N CYS A 213 -25.14 -7.43 8.02
CA CYS A 213 -25.61 -6.63 9.14
C CYS A 213 -26.94 -7.14 9.73
N GLY A 214 -27.74 -7.86 8.93
CA GLY A 214 -29.01 -8.44 9.36
C GLY A 214 -30.18 -7.45 9.38
N PHE A 215 -30.07 -6.30 8.72
CA PHE A 215 -31.14 -5.30 8.60
C PHE A 215 -31.10 -4.59 7.25
N SER A 216 -32.23 -4.00 6.85
CA SER A 216 -32.37 -3.27 5.59
C SER A 216 -31.78 -1.86 5.67
N ILE A 217 -31.12 -1.43 4.60
CA ILE A 217 -30.50 -0.11 4.46
C ILE A 217 -31.36 0.70 3.48
N THR A 218 -32.13 1.64 4.02
CA THR A 218 -33.11 2.42 3.23
C THR A 218 -32.87 3.93 3.25
N SER A 219 -31.83 4.38 3.96
CA SER A 219 -31.43 5.77 4.14
C SER A 219 -29.92 5.88 4.34
N ALA A 220 -29.37 7.09 4.30
CA ALA A 220 -27.95 7.30 4.62
C ALA A 220 -27.67 7.01 6.11
N SER A 221 -28.66 7.26 6.98
CA SER A 221 -28.57 6.92 8.41
C SER A 221 -28.47 5.41 8.64
N ASP A 222 -29.26 4.60 7.93
CA ASP A 222 -29.17 3.13 8.03
C ASP A 222 -27.81 2.64 7.54
N LEU A 223 -27.28 3.24 6.46
CA LEU A 223 -25.96 2.91 5.93
C LEU A 223 -24.85 3.24 6.93
N LEU A 224 -24.92 4.40 7.61
CA LEU A 224 -23.98 4.75 8.68
C LEU A 224 -24.07 3.76 9.85
N ASN A 225 -25.27 3.35 10.25
CA ASN A 225 -25.46 2.35 11.30
C ASN A 225 -24.85 0.99 10.89
N ALA A 226 -25.00 0.60 9.62
CA ALA A 226 -24.42 -0.63 9.09
C ALA A 226 -22.89 -0.56 9.13
N LEU A 227 -22.30 0.51 8.58
CA LEU A 227 -20.85 0.70 8.59
C LEU A 227 -20.28 0.80 10.01
N GLN A 228 -20.96 1.48 10.94
CA GLN A 228 -20.56 1.54 12.35
C GLN A 228 -20.56 0.14 13.00
N SER A 229 -21.57 -0.68 12.72
CA SER A 229 -21.62 -2.08 13.16
C SER A 229 -20.43 -2.88 12.62
N ARG A 230 -20.10 -2.68 11.33
CA ARG A 230 -18.93 -3.33 10.71
C ARG A 230 -17.60 -2.81 11.27
N ILE A 231 -17.46 -1.52 11.57
CA ILE A 231 -16.28 -0.99 12.27
C ILE A 231 -16.09 -1.72 13.61
N ASN A 232 -17.15 -1.89 14.41
CA ASN A 232 -17.06 -2.63 15.68
C ASN A 232 -16.62 -4.09 15.46
N TYR A 233 -17.14 -4.74 14.41
CA TYR A 233 -16.72 -6.09 14.05
C TYR A 233 -15.23 -6.18 13.66
N PHE A 234 -14.72 -5.18 12.95
CA PHE A 234 -13.31 -5.08 12.58
C PHE A 234 -12.42 -4.82 13.81
N VAL A 235 -12.88 -4.02 14.78
CA VAL A 235 -12.19 -3.84 16.07
C VAL A 235 -11.98 -5.18 16.77
N ASP A 236 -13.00 -6.06 16.80
CA ASP A 236 -12.88 -7.39 17.41
C ASP A 236 -11.82 -8.28 16.72
N ALA A 237 -11.66 -8.10 15.41
CA ALA A 237 -10.62 -8.76 14.62
C ALA A 237 -9.22 -8.15 14.83
N GLY A 238 -9.12 -6.98 15.48
CA GLY A 238 -7.85 -6.28 15.77
C GLY A 238 -7.52 -5.15 14.79
N ALA A 239 -8.47 -4.72 13.96
CA ALA A 239 -8.27 -3.60 13.05
C ALA A 239 -7.91 -2.32 13.81
N LYS A 240 -6.99 -1.55 13.21
CA LYS A 240 -6.53 -0.25 13.71
C LYS A 240 -6.49 0.83 12.63
N VAL A 241 -6.89 0.48 11.41
CA VAL A 241 -6.64 1.27 10.21
C VAL A 241 -7.90 1.28 9.36
N ALA A 242 -8.24 2.45 8.85
CA ALA A 242 -9.16 2.63 7.74
C ALA A 242 -8.40 3.15 6.53
N ASP A 243 -8.78 2.69 5.33
CA ASP A 243 -8.20 3.12 4.07
C ASP A 243 -9.28 3.63 3.11
N HIS A 244 -8.93 4.64 2.32
CA HIS A 244 -9.80 5.27 1.36
C HIS A 244 -9.05 5.61 0.07
N GLY A 245 -9.54 5.09 -1.06
CA GLY A 245 -9.00 5.37 -2.38
C GLY A 245 -9.89 6.31 -3.18
N PHE A 246 -9.38 7.48 -3.53
CA PHE A 246 -10.14 8.50 -4.26
C PHE A 246 -9.44 8.94 -5.56
N GLU A 247 -10.18 8.94 -6.66
CA GLU A 247 -9.74 9.61 -7.89
C GLU A 247 -9.71 11.13 -7.64
N TYR A 248 -10.79 11.68 -7.10
CA TYR A 248 -10.90 13.06 -6.61
C TYR A 248 -11.39 13.06 -5.17
N PHE A 249 -10.92 14.00 -4.35
CA PHE A 249 -11.35 14.07 -2.95
C PHE A 249 -12.80 14.57 -2.86
N PRO A 250 -13.69 13.92 -2.10
CA PRO A 250 -15.11 14.26 -2.10
C PRO A 250 -15.40 15.60 -1.40
N ASP A 251 -16.48 16.25 -1.79
CA ASP A 251 -16.95 17.49 -1.15
C ASP A 251 -17.82 17.20 0.08
N THR A 252 -17.29 17.53 1.27
CA THR A 252 -17.91 17.23 2.57
C THR A 252 -18.95 18.25 3.02
N THR A 253 -19.27 19.24 2.18
CA THR A 253 -20.13 20.39 2.50
C THR A 253 -21.49 20.40 1.79
N LYS A 254 -21.69 19.53 0.78
CA LYS A 254 -22.87 19.58 -0.10
C LYS A 254 -24.12 18.87 0.44
N TRP A 255 -23.97 17.89 1.33
CA TRP A 255 -25.08 17.05 1.79
C TRP A 255 -26.16 17.85 2.49
N ASN A 256 -27.41 17.57 2.15
CA ASN A 256 -28.58 18.29 2.65
C ASN A 256 -29.84 17.41 2.63
N HIS A 257 -30.93 17.93 3.20
CA HIS A 257 -32.18 17.19 3.35
C HIS A 257 -32.85 16.77 2.03
N SER A 258 -32.62 17.50 0.94
CA SER A 258 -33.15 17.11 -0.38
C SER A 258 -32.42 15.87 -0.90
N LEU A 259 -31.09 15.85 -0.79
CA LEU A 259 -30.26 14.72 -1.19
C LEU A 259 -30.53 13.47 -0.35
N GLU A 260 -30.76 13.61 0.95
CA GLU A 260 -31.15 12.50 1.83
C GLU A 260 -32.43 11.80 1.35
N LYS A 261 -33.45 12.59 0.97
CA LYS A 261 -34.71 12.05 0.44
C LYS A 261 -34.49 11.34 -0.88
N GLU A 262 -33.76 11.97 -1.80
CA GLU A 262 -33.47 11.38 -3.10
C GLU A 262 -32.68 10.07 -2.96
N PHE A 263 -31.65 10.04 -2.10
CA PHE A 263 -30.87 8.85 -1.84
C PHE A 263 -31.73 7.71 -1.27
N SER A 264 -32.67 8.03 -0.37
CA SER A 264 -33.62 7.05 0.17
C SER A 264 -34.53 6.48 -0.93
N GLU A 265 -34.99 7.30 -1.88
CA GLU A 265 -35.79 6.84 -3.02
C GLU A 265 -34.97 6.02 -4.03
N PHE A 266 -33.70 6.37 -4.21
CA PHE A 266 -32.74 5.58 -4.98
C PHE A 266 -32.52 4.19 -4.38
N LEU A 267 -32.28 4.09 -3.06
CA LEU A 267 -32.11 2.80 -2.38
C LEU A 267 -33.37 1.91 -2.45
N LYS A 268 -34.57 2.51 -2.43
CA LYS A 268 -35.83 1.79 -2.62
C LYS A 268 -36.07 1.30 -4.05
N GLY A 269 -35.23 1.72 -5.01
CA GLY A 269 -35.39 1.40 -6.43
C GLY A 269 -36.41 2.27 -7.17
N ASN A 270 -36.87 3.37 -6.55
CA ASN A 270 -37.77 4.33 -7.20
C ASN A 270 -37.03 5.26 -8.17
N LEU A 271 -35.70 5.35 -8.05
CA LEU A 271 -34.81 6.05 -8.97
C LEU A 271 -33.72 5.09 -9.46
N SER A 272 -33.36 5.18 -10.74
CA SER A 272 -32.25 4.41 -11.33
C SER A 272 -30.88 5.02 -11.05
N THR A 273 -30.84 6.30 -10.71
CA THR A 273 -29.62 7.08 -10.48
C THR A 273 -29.81 8.02 -9.30
N PHE A 274 -28.74 8.25 -8.55
CA PHE A 274 -28.65 9.32 -7.57
C PHE A 274 -27.92 10.52 -8.17
N SER A 275 -28.43 11.73 -7.94
CA SER A 275 -27.96 12.94 -8.64
C SER A 275 -26.60 13.47 -8.19
N ASP A 276 -26.20 13.25 -6.93
CA ASP A 276 -24.94 13.80 -6.39
C ASP A 276 -24.11 12.79 -5.56
N PRO A 277 -23.48 11.79 -6.20
CA PRO A 277 -22.57 10.85 -5.53
C PRO A 277 -21.43 11.51 -4.73
N ASP A 278 -20.93 12.67 -5.16
CA ASP A 278 -19.85 13.43 -4.49
C ASP A 278 -20.32 13.92 -3.11
N ALA A 279 -21.55 14.43 -3.00
CA ALA A 279 -22.13 14.86 -1.74
C ALA A 279 -22.38 13.70 -0.76
N LEU A 280 -22.85 12.54 -1.24
CA LEU A 280 -22.99 11.35 -0.40
C LEU A 280 -21.62 10.90 0.11
N CYS A 281 -20.64 10.75 -0.78
CA CYS A 281 -19.30 10.32 -0.42
C CYS A 281 -18.68 11.23 0.65
N GLY A 282 -18.80 12.56 0.48
CA GLY A 282 -18.29 13.53 1.44
C GLY A 282 -18.99 13.47 2.80
N TYR A 283 -20.31 13.28 2.83
CA TYR A 283 -21.07 13.09 4.07
C TYR A 283 -20.64 11.83 4.81
N MET A 284 -20.68 10.69 4.11
CA MET A 284 -20.33 9.39 4.68
C MET A 284 -18.88 9.38 5.17
N LEU A 285 -17.94 9.90 4.38
CA LEU A 285 -16.54 9.99 4.75
C LEU A 285 -16.34 10.77 6.05
N LYS A 286 -16.97 11.95 6.16
CA LYS A 286 -16.86 12.80 7.35
C LYS A 286 -17.35 12.09 8.62
N GLU A 287 -18.50 11.42 8.55
CA GLU A 287 -19.04 10.69 9.70
C GLU A 287 -18.18 9.46 10.04
N LEU A 288 -17.69 8.72 9.05
CA LEU A 288 -16.75 7.61 9.26
C LEU A 288 -15.45 8.07 9.94
N CYS A 289 -14.88 9.20 9.53
CA CYS A 289 -13.68 9.75 10.16
C CYS A 289 -13.88 10.03 11.66
N LYS A 290 -15.07 10.49 12.06
CA LYS A 290 -15.42 10.68 13.49
C LYS A 290 -15.44 9.34 14.22
N MET A 291 -16.01 8.30 13.59
CA MET A 291 -16.02 6.93 14.14
C MET A 291 -14.60 6.38 14.29
N TYR A 292 -13.71 6.63 13.34
CA TYR A 292 -12.30 6.19 13.42
C TYR A 292 -11.57 6.86 14.58
N ALA A 293 -11.78 8.17 14.77
CA ALA A 293 -11.20 8.90 15.89
C ALA A 293 -11.65 8.33 17.24
N GLU A 294 -12.92 7.94 17.37
CA GLU A 294 -13.45 7.29 18.58
C GLU A 294 -12.82 5.91 18.86
N LYS A 295 -12.34 5.22 17.83
CA LYS A 295 -11.62 3.94 17.98
C LYS A 295 -10.11 4.10 18.11
N GLY A 296 -9.58 5.32 18.04
CA GLY A 296 -8.13 5.57 18.02
C GLY A 296 -7.44 5.05 16.75
N TRP A 297 -8.21 4.81 15.68
CA TRP A 297 -7.70 4.28 14.42
C TRP A 297 -6.87 5.32 13.66
N VAL A 298 -6.02 4.82 12.76
CA VAL A 298 -5.38 5.62 11.72
C VAL A 298 -6.29 5.62 10.49
N GLN A 299 -6.55 6.79 9.91
CA GLN A 299 -7.24 6.92 8.62
C GLN A 299 -6.24 7.24 7.51
N GLN A 300 -6.32 6.54 6.39
CA GLN A 300 -5.43 6.69 5.24
C GLN A 300 -6.21 7.22 4.03
N PHE A 301 -5.61 8.18 3.33
CA PHE A 301 -6.18 8.77 2.11
C PHE A 301 -5.24 8.61 0.94
N HIS A 302 -5.55 7.69 0.03
CA HIS A 302 -4.86 7.46 -1.24
C HIS A 302 -5.54 8.23 -2.37
N VAL A 303 -4.94 9.35 -2.81
CA VAL A 303 -5.60 10.30 -3.71
C VAL A 303 -4.87 10.51 -5.04
N GLY A 304 -5.64 10.70 -6.11
CA GLY A 304 -5.14 11.18 -7.40
C GLY A 304 -4.81 10.11 -8.42
N ALA A 305 -5.41 8.93 -8.34
CA ALA A 305 -5.43 7.98 -9.45
C ALA A 305 -6.47 8.39 -10.50
N THR A 306 -6.21 8.12 -11.78
CA THR A 306 -7.25 8.00 -12.81
C THR A 306 -7.37 6.53 -13.19
N ARG A 307 -8.58 5.97 -13.11
CA ARG A 307 -8.77 4.51 -13.19
C ARG A 307 -9.43 4.07 -14.48
N ASN A 308 -9.17 2.83 -14.88
CA ASN A 308 -9.84 2.17 -16.01
C ASN A 308 -9.74 2.96 -17.34
N ASN A 309 -8.61 3.62 -17.57
CA ASN A 309 -8.41 4.54 -18.72
C ASN A 309 -8.50 3.84 -20.10
N ASN A 310 -8.40 2.51 -20.13
CA ASN A 310 -8.58 1.71 -21.33
C ASN A 310 -9.90 0.93 -21.26
N SER A 311 -10.96 1.50 -21.86
CA SER A 311 -12.31 0.92 -21.79
C SER A 311 -12.43 -0.46 -22.45
N ASP A 312 -11.62 -0.73 -23.49
CA ASP A 312 -11.62 -2.04 -24.14
C ASP A 312 -11.03 -3.12 -23.24
N MET A 313 -9.91 -2.82 -22.60
CA MET A 313 -9.27 -3.74 -21.68
C MET A 313 -10.07 -3.88 -20.39
N PHE A 314 -10.73 -2.82 -19.92
CA PHE A 314 -11.65 -2.89 -18.79
C PHE A 314 -12.82 -3.86 -19.07
N ARG A 315 -13.41 -3.84 -20.27
CA ARG A 315 -14.45 -4.82 -20.63
C ARG A 315 -13.94 -6.27 -20.66
N LYS A 316 -12.68 -6.48 -21.02
CA LYS A 316 -12.06 -7.81 -21.14
C LYS A 316 -11.55 -8.38 -19.82
N MET A 317 -11.03 -7.52 -18.95
CA MET A 317 -10.25 -7.94 -17.77
C MET A 317 -10.78 -7.38 -16.44
N GLY A 318 -11.66 -6.38 -16.48
CA GLY A 318 -12.10 -5.66 -15.29
C GLY A 318 -11.09 -4.65 -14.74
N ALA A 319 -11.30 -4.25 -13.49
CA ALA A 319 -10.47 -3.27 -12.76
C ALA A 319 -9.13 -3.87 -12.32
N ASN A 320 -8.22 -3.02 -11.84
CA ASN A 320 -6.91 -3.42 -11.29
C ASN A 320 -6.01 -4.23 -12.24
N ALA A 321 -6.27 -4.12 -13.55
CA ALA A 321 -5.56 -4.85 -14.60
C ALA A 321 -4.33 -4.08 -15.13
N GLY A 322 -3.83 -3.06 -14.43
CA GLY A 322 -2.65 -2.29 -14.86
C GLY A 322 -2.91 -1.21 -15.91
N TYR A 323 -4.15 -0.73 -16.07
CA TYR A 323 -4.55 0.37 -16.96
C TYR A 323 -4.91 1.68 -16.24
N ASP A 324 -4.49 1.82 -14.99
CA ASP A 324 -4.64 3.03 -14.19
C ASP A 324 -3.43 3.96 -14.36
N ALA A 325 -3.56 5.24 -14.06
CA ALA A 325 -2.47 6.21 -14.21
C ALA A 325 -2.51 7.30 -13.13
N ILE A 326 -1.46 8.12 -13.12
CA ILE A 326 -1.38 9.33 -12.32
C ILE A 326 -2.42 10.33 -12.84
N GLY A 327 -3.32 10.78 -11.97
CA GLY A 327 -4.27 11.85 -12.23
C GLY A 327 -3.77 13.22 -11.76
N GLU A 328 -4.49 14.27 -12.14
CA GLU A 328 -4.25 15.66 -11.72
C GLU A 328 -5.45 16.39 -11.08
N PRO A 329 -6.38 15.72 -10.36
CA PRO A 329 -7.49 16.43 -9.74
C PRO A 329 -7.05 17.27 -8.54
N TYR A 330 -7.73 18.39 -8.30
CA TYR A 330 -7.50 19.25 -7.14
C TYR A 330 -8.13 18.64 -5.88
N TYR A 331 -7.31 18.12 -4.96
CA TYR A 331 -7.79 17.52 -3.70
C TYR A 331 -7.42 18.28 -2.42
N ALA A 332 -6.35 19.09 -2.43
CA ALA A 332 -5.81 19.69 -1.20
C ALA A 332 -6.80 20.60 -0.45
N GLN A 333 -7.55 21.44 -1.16
CA GLN A 333 -8.52 22.33 -0.53
C GLN A 333 -9.67 21.56 0.13
N ARG A 334 -10.22 20.56 -0.56
CA ARG A 334 -11.32 19.73 -0.02
C ARG A 334 -10.87 18.90 1.17
N LEU A 335 -9.65 18.36 1.11
CA LEU A 335 -9.03 17.66 2.24
C LEU A 335 -8.84 18.61 3.42
N SER A 336 -8.34 19.83 3.20
CA SER A 336 -8.20 20.84 4.26
C SER A 336 -9.53 21.15 4.96
N VAL A 337 -10.62 21.27 4.21
CA VAL A 337 -11.97 21.52 4.77
C VAL A 337 -12.44 20.35 5.63
N LEU A 338 -12.23 19.11 5.20
CA LEU A 338 -12.56 17.94 6.01
C LEU A 338 -11.73 17.89 7.30
N LEU A 339 -10.40 18.03 7.18
CA LEU A 339 -9.50 17.95 8.32
C LEU A 339 -9.80 19.05 9.35
N ASP A 340 -10.09 20.28 8.91
CA ASP A 340 -10.48 21.39 9.78
C ASP A 340 -11.82 21.15 10.50
N ALA A 341 -12.83 20.64 9.78
CA ALA A 341 -14.11 20.30 10.38
C ALA A 341 -13.95 19.23 11.47
N LEU A 342 -13.19 18.17 11.20
CA LEU A 342 -12.91 17.12 12.19
C LEU A 342 -12.08 17.64 13.36
N ASN A 343 -11.08 18.47 13.09
CA ASN A 343 -10.19 19.04 14.10
C ASN A 343 -10.93 19.96 15.07
N THR A 344 -11.80 20.83 14.55
CA THR A 344 -12.63 21.76 15.34
C THR A 344 -13.60 21.01 16.27
N GLU A 345 -14.07 19.83 15.86
CA GLU A 345 -14.91 18.96 16.68
C GLU A 345 -14.10 18.10 17.69
N GLY A 346 -12.76 18.16 17.66
CA GLY A 346 -11.91 17.26 18.45
C GLY A 346 -12.01 15.79 18.01
N LYS A 347 -12.36 15.56 16.74
CA LYS A 347 -12.63 14.25 16.13
C LYS A 347 -11.71 13.94 14.95
N LEU A 348 -10.59 14.65 14.81
CA LEU A 348 -9.57 14.31 13.83
C LEU A 348 -8.76 13.10 14.31
N ALA A 349 -8.81 11.99 13.57
CA ALA A 349 -8.00 10.81 13.84
C ALA A 349 -6.53 11.02 13.41
N LYS A 350 -5.64 10.13 13.85
CA LYS A 350 -4.31 9.97 13.24
C LYS A 350 -4.51 9.76 11.74
N THR A 351 -3.85 10.54 10.89
CA THR A 351 -4.14 10.56 9.44
C THR A 351 -2.86 10.36 8.64
N ILE A 352 -2.92 9.62 7.54
CA ILE A 352 -1.83 9.55 6.56
C ILE A 352 -2.38 9.90 5.18
N ILE A 353 -1.72 10.82 4.48
CA ILE A 353 -2.14 11.30 3.16
C ILE A 353 -1.10 10.89 2.11
N TYR A 354 -1.57 10.25 1.04
CA TYR A 354 -0.75 9.77 -0.07
C TYR A 354 -1.25 10.40 -1.38
N ASN A 355 -0.36 11.02 -2.15
CA ASN A 355 -0.63 11.46 -3.51
C ASN A 355 0.03 10.53 -4.54
N LEU A 356 -0.65 10.35 -5.67
CA LEU A 356 -0.08 9.67 -6.82
C LEU A 356 0.68 10.60 -7.78
N ASN A 357 0.51 11.92 -7.63
CA ASN A 357 1.13 12.93 -8.50
C ASN A 357 2.17 13.76 -7.73
N PRO A 358 3.48 13.63 -8.03
CA PRO A 358 4.55 14.19 -7.22
C PRO A 358 4.58 15.72 -7.23
N ALA A 359 3.86 16.39 -8.15
CA ALA A 359 3.70 17.84 -8.14
C ALA A 359 2.94 18.35 -6.89
N PHE A 360 2.26 17.45 -6.18
CA PHE A 360 1.52 17.78 -4.94
C PHE A 360 2.27 17.38 -3.66
N ASN A 361 3.53 16.96 -3.74
CA ASN A 361 4.31 16.59 -2.55
C ASN A 361 4.35 17.75 -1.55
N GLU A 362 4.83 18.93 -1.96
CA GLU A 362 4.92 20.11 -1.09
C GLU A 362 3.55 20.58 -0.60
N VAL A 363 2.53 20.46 -1.47
CA VAL A 363 1.15 20.84 -1.15
C VAL A 363 0.61 19.99 0.00
N LEU A 364 0.78 18.67 -0.06
CA LEU A 364 0.29 17.78 0.98
C LEU A 364 1.17 17.77 2.23
N ALA A 365 2.49 17.92 2.09
CA ALA A 365 3.39 18.03 3.23
C ALA A 365 3.09 19.29 4.07
N THR A 366 2.82 20.43 3.43
CA THR A 366 2.42 21.65 4.14
C THR A 366 1.03 21.53 4.75
N LEU A 367 0.08 20.90 4.05
CA LEU A 367 -1.26 20.66 4.58
C LEU A 367 -1.25 19.78 5.83
N ALA A 368 -0.46 18.70 5.84
CA ALA A 368 -0.32 17.82 6.99
C ALA A 368 0.17 18.59 8.24
N GLY A 369 1.10 19.53 8.05
CA GLY A 369 1.67 20.35 9.13
C GLY A 369 0.66 21.26 9.86
N ASN A 370 -0.48 21.58 9.24
CA ASN A 370 -1.52 22.44 9.82
C ASN A 370 -2.28 21.78 11.00
N PHE A 371 -2.21 20.44 11.10
CA PHE A 371 -3.02 19.66 12.04
C PHE A 371 -2.18 18.84 13.04
N ASN A 372 -1.02 19.38 13.41
CA ASN A 372 -0.22 18.84 14.51
C ASN A 372 -0.93 19.08 15.85
N GLU A 373 -0.73 18.15 16.80
CA GLU A 373 -1.36 18.19 18.12
C GLU A 373 -0.33 17.87 19.22
N GLU A 374 -0.51 18.46 20.41
CA GLU A 374 0.30 18.12 21.57
C GLU A 374 0.20 16.63 21.92
N GLY A 375 1.31 16.01 22.32
CA GLY A 375 1.33 14.62 22.78
C GLY A 375 1.39 13.56 21.68
N ILE A 376 1.16 13.92 20.41
CA ILE A 376 1.23 13.00 19.27
C ILE A 376 2.27 13.49 18.26
N LYS A 377 3.31 12.68 18.01
CA LYS A 377 4.31 12.99 16.99
C LYS A 377 3.70 12.91 15.60
N SER A 378 3.61 14.05 14.91
CA SER A 378 3.13 14.16 13.53
C SER A 378 1.81 13.42 13.33
N LYS A 379 0.76 13.87 14.04
CA LYS A 379 -0.59 13.30 14.01
C LYS A 379 -1.17 13.17 12.59
N VAL A 380 -0.81 14.08 11.70
CA VAL A 380 -1.09 13.95 10.26
C VAL A 380 0.25 13.77 9.55
N GLN A 381 0.39 12.62 8.89
CA GLN A 381 1.58 12.22 8.17
C GLN A 381 1.41 12.53 6.67
N PHE A 382 2.49 13.04 6.06
CA PHE A 382 2.67 12.91 4.63
C PHE A 382 3.27 11.54 4.34
N GLY A 383 2.47 10.66 3.73
CA GLY A 383 2.77 9.24 3.58
C GLY A 383 3.97 8.97 2.67
N ALA A 384 4.42 7.71 2.68
CA ALA A 384 5.46 7.23 1.77
C ALA A 384 5.09 7.46 0.30
N ALA A 385 6.11 7.46 -0.57
CA ALA A 385 5.88 7.58 -2.00
C ALA A 385 5.03 6.41 -2.50
N TRP A 386 3.88 6.72 -3.10
CA TRP A 386 2.85 5.72 -3.39
C TRP A 386 2.87 5.23 -4.85
N TRP A 387 2.69 3.91 -5.02
CA TRP A 387 2.47 3.22 -6.29
C TRP A 387 3.50 3.52 -7.39
N PHE A 388 3.22 4.43 -8.34
CA PHE A 388 4.19 4.77 -9.41
C PHE A 388 5.40 5.54 -8.86
N LEU A 389 5.26 6.11 -7.67
CA LEU A 389 6.30 6.88 -6.99
C LEU A 389 7.10 6.02 -6.00
N ASP A 390 6.67 4.79 -5.70
CA ASP A 390 7.46 3.82 -4.92
C ASP A 390 8.63 3.30 -5.76
N GLN A 391 9.66 4.13 -5.91
CA GLN A 391 10.92 3.86 -6.58
C GLN A 391 11.92 4.96 -6.19
N LEU A 392 13.22 4.80 -6.48
CA LEU A 392 14.27 5.66 -5.92
C LEU A 392 14.03 7.16 -6.09
N ASP A 393 13.65 7.62 -7.29
CA ASP A 393 13.41 9.05 -7.54
C ASP A 393 12.17 9.56 -6.79
N GLY A 394 11.08 8.78 -6.79
CA GLY A 394 9.85 9.17 -6.10
C GLY A 394 10.00 9.15 -4.58
N MET A 395 10.61 8.11 -4.01
CA MET A 395 10.96 8.03 -2.60
C MET A 395 11.94 9.14 -2.18
N THR A 396 12.97 9.43 -2.99
CA THR A 396 13.91 10.52 -2.70
C THR A 396 13.20 11.87 -2.67
N LYS A 397 12.34 12.15 -3.66
CA LYS A 397 11.54 13.39 -3.70
C LYS A 397 10.62 13.49 -2.50
N GLN A 398 9.87 12.43 -2.18
CA GLN A 398 8.95 12.41 -1.04
C GLN A 398 9.71 12.64 0.28
N MET A 399 10.81 11.94 0.53
CA MET A 399 11.60 12.10 1.74
C MET A 399 12.25 13.49 1.84
N ASN A 400 12.75 14.05 0.73
CA ASN A 400 13.28 15.41 0.72
C ASN A 400 12.19 16.45 1.02
N THR A 401 11.01 16.34 0.40
CA THR A 401 9.87 17.21 0.71
C THR A 401 9.50 17.10 2.21
N LEU A 402 9.37 15.87 2.73
CA LEU A 402 9.06 15.64 4.15
C LEU A 402 10.15 16.21 5.08
N SER A 403 11.42 16.09 4.70
CA SER A 403 12.56 16.61 5.48
C SER A 403 12.57 18.13 5.54
N ASN A 404 12.22 18.80 4.43
CA ASN A 404 12.26 20.25 4.32
C ASN A 404 11.04 20.95 4.95
N ILE A 405 9.86 20.32 4.87
CA ILE A 405 8.59 20.93 5.28
C ILE A 405 8.06 20.37 6.60
N GLY A 406 8.21 19.06 6.80
CA GLY A 406 7.77 18.35 8.00
C GLY A 406 8.96 18.00 8.89
N LEU A 407 8.93 16.79 9.44
CA LEU A 407 10.00 16.27 10.27
C LEU A 407 10.24 14.79 9.92
N ILE A 408 11.28 14.51 9.14
CA ILE A 408 11.57 13.14 8.69
C ILE A 408 11.82 12.17 9.86
N SER A 409 12.29 12.65 11.02
CA SER A 409 12.53 11.80 12.19
C SER A 409 11.26 11.23 12.83
N THR A 410 10.08 11.76 12.52
CA THR A 410 8.77 11.25 12.96
C THR A 410 8.01 10.52 11.86
N PHE A 411 8.65 10.30 10.71
CA PHE A 411 8.05 9.59 9.58
C PHE A 411 7.71 8.15 9.95
N VAL A 412 6.48 7.72 9.66
CA VAL A 412 6.00 6.35 9.89
C VAL A 412 6.57 5.31 8.92
N GLY A 413 7.38 5.73 7.95
CA GLY A 413 8.21 4.84 7.15
C GLY A 413 7.48 4.18 6.00
N MET A 414 7.93 2.98 5.66
CA MET A 414 7.57 2.25 4.43
C MET A 414 6.42 1.28 4.66
N LEU A 415 5.62 1.09 3.61
CA LEU A 415 4.60 0.06 3.45
C LEU A 415 4.72 -0.51 2.02
N THR A 416 4.27 -1.75 1.79
CA THR A 416 4.43 -2.38 0.47
C THR A 416 3.37 -2.00 -0.54
N ASP A 417 2.12 -1.77 -0.10
CA ASP A 417 0.94 -1.58 -0.96
C ASP A 417 0.80 -2.68 -2.03
N SER A 418 1.24 -3.89 -1.69
CA SER A 418 1.43 -4.96 -2.66
C SER A 418 0.49 -6.14 -2.42
N ARG A 419 0.26 -6.90 -3.50
CA ARG A 419 -0.42 -8.20 -3.49
C ARG A 419 0.57 -9.37 -3.42
N SER A 420 1.87 -9.11 -3.57
CA SER A 420 2.90 -10.17 -3.63
C SER A 420 3.62 -10.35 -2.30
N LEU A 421 3.77 -11.60 -1.87
CA LEU A 421 4.58 -11.96 -0.70
C LEU A 421 6.09 -11.72 -0.90
N LEU A 422 6.53 -11.51 -2.13
CA LEU A 422 7.94 -11.19 -2.45
C LEU A 422 8.23 -9.68 -2.34
N SER A 423 7.19 -8.87 -2.17
CA SER A 423 7.29 -7.41 -2.11
C SER A 423 7.98 -6.86 -0.87
N PHE A 424 8.21 -7.66 0.18
CA PHE A 424 8.93 -7.21 1.38
C PHE A 424 10.37 -6.76 1.09
N SER A 425 10.94 -7.16 -0.06
CA SER A 425 12.19 -6.59 -0.60
C SER A 425 12.13 -5.06 -0.79
N ARG A 426 10.93 -4.46 -0.91
CA ARG A 426 10.72 -3.00 -0.97
C ARG A 426 11.09 -2.31 0.35
N HIS A 427 10.92 -2.97 1.50
CA HIS A 427 11.42 -2.42 2.77
C HIS A 427 12.95 -2.35 2.77
N ASP A 428 13.64 -3.38 2.26
CA ASP A 428 15.09 -3.35 2.12
C ASP A 428 15.54 -2.22 1.18
N TYR A 429 14.86 -2.10 0.04
CA TYR A 429 15.09 -1.05 -0.95
C TYR A 429 14.95 0.36 -0.36
N PHE A 430 13.88 0.61 0.39
CA PHE A 430 13.65 1.84 1.13
C PHE A 430 14.74 2.09 2.18
N ARG A 431 15.06 1.10 3.01
CA ARG A 431 16.06 1.21 4.09
C ARG A 431 17.45 1.57 3.55
N ARG A 432 17.85 0.97 2.42
CA ARG A 432 19.12 1.28 1.75
C ARG A 432 19.15 2.71 1.25
N LEU A 433 18.09 3.15 0.56
CA LEU A 433 17.98 4.53 0.10
C LEU A 433 18.04 5.53 1.27
N LEU A 434 17.27 5.29 2.33
CA LEU A 434 17.25 6.12 3.53
C LEU A 434 18.66 6.24 4.15
N CYS A 435 19.33 5.11 4.38
CA CYS A 435 20.69 5.11 4.92
C CYS A 435 21.69 5.80 3.98
N ASN A 436 21.53 5.67 2.67
CA ASN A 436 22.37 6.34 1.70
C ASN A 436 22.21 7.85 1.73
N MET A 437 20.97 8.35 1.82
CA MET A 437 20.68 9.78 1.91
C MET A 437 21.33 10.38 3.17
N PHE A 438 21.06 9.80 4.34
CA PHE A 438 21.61 10.29 5.61
C PHE A 438 23.14 10.14 5.67
N GLY A 439 23.68 8.98 5.30
CA GLY A 439 25.11 8.70 5.34
C GLY A 439 25.92 9.64 4.44
N SER A 440 25.42 9.89 3.22
CA SER A 440 26.07 10.81 2.28
C SER A 440 25.98 12.28 2.74
N GLU A 441 24.98 12.64 3.53
CA GLU A 441 24.86 13.96 4.14
C GLU A 441 25.75 14.14 5.37
N MET A 442 25.95 13.08 6.15
CA MET A 442 26.95 13.05 7.23
C MET A 442 28.36 13.23 6.68
N GLU A 443 28.74 12.52 5.61
CA GLU A 443 30.07 12.67 4.99
C GLU A 443 30.32 14.06 4.39
N ARG A 444 29.27 14.71 3.88
CA ARG A 444 29.34 16.09 3.36
C ARG A 444 29.30 17.16 4.45
N GLY A 445 29.09 16.79 5.72
CA GLY A 445 28.92 17.74 6.83
C GLY A 445 27.62 18.54 6.80
N LEU A 446 26.61 18.05 6.08
CA LEU A 446 25.25 18.61 6.12
C LEU A 446 24.46 18.09 7.32
N LEU A 447 24.80 16.89 7.77
CA LEU A 447 24.31 16.31 9.02
C LEU A 447 25.48 16.08 10.00
N PRO A 448 25.22 16.03 11.31
CA PRO A 448 26.23 15.71 12.31
C PRO A 448 26.88 14.35 12.06
N ASP A 449 28.19 14.26 12.27
CA ASP A 449 28.90 12.97 12.28
C ASP A 449 28.73 12.25 13.65
N ASP A 450 27.47 12.02 14.03
CA ASP A 450 27.08 11.24 15.21
C ASP A 450 26.25 10.03 14.77
N GLU A 451 26.94 8.92 14.55
CA GLU A 451 26.34 7.68 14.07
C GLU A 451 25.26 7.13 15.01
N LYS A 452 25.41 7.29 16.34
CA LYS A 452 24.43 6.77 17.30
C LYS A 452 23.15 7.58 17.24
N TRP A 453 23.26 8.90 17.16
CA TRP A 453 22.11 9.77 17.04
C TRP A 453 21.36 9.53 15.72
N VAL A 454 22.08 9.58 14.59
CA VAL A 454 21.47 9.36 13.27
C VAL A 454 20.93 7.93 13.15
N GLY A 455 21.68 6.94 13.61
CA GLY A 455 21.27 5.53 13.62
C GLY A 455 19.99 5.29 14.41
N LYS A 456 19.78 5.99 15.54
CA LYS A 456 18.50 5.95 16.26
C LYS A 456 17.35 6.48 15.40
N ILE A 457 17.53 7.58 14.68
CA ILE A 457 16.51 8.13 13.77
C ILE A 457 16.20 7.12 12.66
N ILE A 458 17.22 6.45 12.11
CA ILE A 458 17.03 5.39 11.12
C ILE A 458 16.17 4.25 11.69
N GLN A 459 16.44 3.77 12.91
CA GLN A 459 15.61 2.74 13.56
C GLN A 459 14.18 3.21 13.81
N ASP A 460 14.01 4.48 14.19
CA ASP A 460 12.70 5.08 14.40
C ASP A 460 11.89 5.05 13.10
N ILE A 461 12.45 5.50 11.97
CA ILE A 461 11.77 5.49 10.66
C ILE A 461 11.53 4.07 10.14
N CYS A 462 12.47 3.14 10.37
CA CYS A 462 12.36 1.78 9.87
C CYS A 462 11.30 0.94 10.58
N TYR A 463 10.90 1.32 11.80
CA TYR A 463 10.05 0.48 12.64
C TYR A 463 9.39 1.20 13.84
N HIS A 464 10.15 1.90 14.71
CA HIS A 464 9.57 2.34 15.99
C HIS A 464 8.49 3.42 15.84
N ASN A 465 8.62 4.31 14.85
CA ASN A 465 7.59 5.30 14.57
C ASN A 465 6.29 4.62 14.16
N THR A 466 6.35 3.66 13.23
CA THR A 466 5.20 2.84 12.82
C THR A 466 4.58 2.14 14.02
N LYS A 467 5.40 1.43 14.81
CA LYS A 467 4.93 0.69 15.99
C LYS A 467 4.17 1.57 16.97
N ASN A 468 4.73 2.74 17.28
CA ASN A 468 4.12 3.69 18.21
C ASN A 468 2.89 4.38 17.61
N TYR A 469 2.92 4.73 16.33
CA TYR A 469 1.85 5.45 15.66
C TYR A 469 0.58 4.59 15.48
N PHE A 470 0.75 3.31 15.18
CA PHE A 470 -0.35 2.35 15.05
C PHE A 470 -0.62 1.56 16.34
N GLU A 471 0.20 1.75 17.38
CA GLU A 471 0.13 1.05 18.67
C GLU A 471 0.19 -0.48 18.52
N ILE A 472 0.99 -0.98 17.58
CA ILE A 472 1.12 -2.41 17.22
C ILE A 472 2.00 -3.17 18.21
#